data_AF-A0A9W9X7C2-F1
#
_entry.id   AF-A0A9W9X7C2-F1
#
_cell.length_a   1.000
_cell.length_b   1.000
_cell.length_c   1.000
_cell.angle_alpha   90.00
_cell.angle_beta   90.00
_cell.angle_gamma   90.00
#
_symmetry.space_group_name_H-M   'P 1'
#
loop_
_entity.id
_entity.type
_entity.pdbx_description
1 polymer ?
#
loop_
_entity_poly.entity_id
_entity_poly.type
_entity_poly.pdbx_seq_one_letter_code
_entity_poly.pdbx_strand_id
1 'polypeptide(L)'
;MCFTNLVRFEDDQGVIFYGDVPEDCLLDIVGCRVPTLIGDPFEDSLQRTGQEAVIHKILPPVNSVPIFLCIGLNYAEHAKEANLPIPPSPVLFIKPAGNASRVPSLLLILRVGQQPTEELCVQMLSLGRRTK
;
A
#
# COMPACT_ATOMS: atom_id res chain seq x y z
N MET A 1 6.51 1.12 -17.39
CA MET A 1 5.40 1.05 -16.41
C MET A 1 4.44 2.18 -16.72
N CYS A 2 3.13 1.98 -16.60
CA CYS A 2 2.09 2.94 -16.98
C CYS A 2 1.77 3.99 -15.88
N PHE A 3 2.39 3.88 -14.71
CA PHE A 3 2.22 4.79 -13.56
C PHE A 3 3.54 4.94 -12.77
N THR A 4 3.62 5.98 -11.93
CA THR A 4 4.72 6.21 -10.98
C THR A 4 4.25 6.00 -9.54
N ASN A 5 3.10 6.58 -9.15
CA ASN A 5 2.57 6.52 -7.79
C ASN A 5 1.12 6.04 -7.82
N LEU A 6 0.91 4.74 -7.65
CA LEU A 6 -0.43 4.14 -7.68
C LEU A 6 -1.22 4.47 -6.42
N VAL A 7 -2.42 5.00 -6.58
CA VAL A 7 -3.40 5.20 -5.50
C VAL A 7 -4.73 4.58 -5.86
N ARG A 8 -5.42 3.98 -4.87
CA ARG A 8 -6.82 3.57 -4.99
C ARG A 8 -7.68 4.58 -4.24
N PHE A 9 -8.68 5.15 -4.89
CA PHE A 9 -9.49 6.21 -4.31
C PHE A 9 -10.94 6.15 -4.75
N GLU A 10 -11.78 6.85 -4.01
CA GLU A 10 -13.18 7.13 -4.30
C GLU A 10 -13.28 8.60 -4.73
N ASP A 11 -14.01 8.87 -5.82
CA ASP A 11 -14.30 10.23 -6.30
C ASP A 11 -15.49 10.86 -5.55
N ASP A 12 -15.90 12.06 -5.97
CA ASP A 12 -17.05 12.77 -5.39
C ASP A 12 -18.41 12.11 -5.70
N GLN A 13 -18.46 11.21 -6.68
CA GLN A 13 -19.64 10.43 -7.05
C GLN A 13 -19.71 9.07 -6.33
N GLY A 14 -18.70 8.73 -5.53
CA GLY A 14 -18.60 7.43 -4.85
C GLY A 14 -18.05 6.31 -5.75
N VAL A 15 -17.50 6.64 -6.92
CA VAL A 15 -16.92 5.67 -7.85
C VAL A 15 -15.45 5.45 -7.51
N ILE A 16 -15.05 4.18 -7.54
CA ILE A 16 -13.71 3.77 -7.14
C ILE A 16 -12.82 3.65 -8.37
N PHE A 17 -11.66 4.31 -8.33
CA PHE A 17 -10.65 4.28 -9.37
C PHE A 17 -9.27 3.93 -8.83
N TYR A 18 -8.42 3.45 -9.73
CA TYR A 18 -6.98 3.56 -9.56
C TYR A 18 -6.50 4.85 -10.24
N GLY A 19 -5.49 5.49 -9.70
CA GLY A 19 -4.90 6.69 -10.28
C GLY A 19 -3.39 6.76 -10.10
N ASP A 20 -2.77 7.65 -10.86
CA ASP A 20 -1.34 7.94 -10.80
C ASP A 20 -1.11 9.34 -10.21
N VAL A 21 -0.60 9.41 -8.99
CA VAL A 21 -0.43 10.69 -8.27
C VAL A 21 0.85 11.39 -8.74
N PRO A 22 0.77 12.64 -9.23
CA PRO A 22 1.95 13.45 -9.52
C PRO A 22 2.78 13.70 -8.25
N GLU A 23 4.10 13.85 -8.39
CA GLU A 23 4.99 14.10 -7.24
C GLU A 23 4.56 15.32 -6.41
N ASP A 24 4.06 16.36 -7.08
CA ASP A 24 3.60 17.61 -6.46
C ASP A 24 2.42 17.44 -5.50
N CYS A 25 1.63 16.36 -5.68
CA CYS A 25 0.44 16.05 -4.89
C CYS A 25 0.68 15.02 -3.78
N LEU A 26 1.90 14.47 -3.63
CA LEU A 26 2.15 13.34 -2.71
C LEU A 26 1.94 13.67 -1.22
N LEU A 27 2.10 14.94 -0.84
CA LEU A 27 1.94 15.39 0.55
C LEU A 27 0.48 15.63 0.92
N ASP A 28 -0.35 16.04 -0.04
CA ASP A 28 -1.78 16.26 0.14
C ASP A 28 -2.54 15.79 -1.10
N ILE A 29 -2.95 14.53 -1.06
CA ILE A 29 -3.48 13.81 -2.22
C ILE A 29 -5.00 14.05 -2.36
N VAL A 30 -5.69 14.41 -1.27
CA VAL A 30 -7.15 14.62 -1.28
C VAL A 30 -7.46 15.96 -1.95
N GLY A 31 -8.35 15.95 -2.94
CA GLY A 31 -8.66 17.10 -3.78
C GLY A 31 -7.75 17.24 -5.02
N CYS A 32 -6.67 16.45 -5.12
CA CYS A 32 -5.86 16.42 -6.34
C CYS A 32 -6.61 15.73 -7.48
N ARG A 33 -6.49 16.32 -8.67
CA ARG A 33 -6.94 15.73 -9.92
C ARG A 33 -5.84 14.84 -10.46
N VAL A 34 -6.14 13.55 -10.65
CA VAL A 34 -5.15 12.56 -11.09
C VAL A 34 -5.65 11.79 -12.31
N PRO A 35 -4.75 11.38 -13.23
CA PRO A 35 -5.08 10.45 -14.29
C PRO A 35 -5.59 9.13 -13.71
N THR A 36 -6.71 8.65 -14.26
CA THR A 36 -7.31 7.38 -13.87
C THR A 36 -6.73 6.21 -14.66
N LEU A 37 -6.70 5.06 -14.00
CA LEU A 37 -6.18 3.80 -14.50
C LEU A 37 -7.30 2.76 -14.46
N ILE A 38 -7.35 1.91 -15.48
CA ILE A 38 -8.27 0.77 -15.59
C ILE A 38 -7.48 -0.52 -15.71
N GLY A 39 -8.01 -1.60 -15.14
CA GLY A 39 -7.37 -2.92 -15.11
C GLY A 39 -7.05 -3.40 -13.70
N ASP A 40 -6.32 -4.51 -13.61
CA ASP A 40 -5.92 -5.12 -12.35
C ASP A 40 -4.42 -4.85 -12.07
N PRO A 41 -4.06 -4.26 -10.91
CA PRO A 41 -2.67 -3.99 -10.53
C PRO A 41 -1.79 -5.24 -10.38
N PHE A 42 -2.37 -6.45 -10.26
CA PHE A 42 -1.65 -7.70 -10.05
C PHE A 42 -1.46 -8.54 -11.31
N GLU A 43 -2.19 -8.22 -12.38
CA GLU A 43 -2.14 -8.96 -13.65
C GLU A 43 -1.39 -8.21 -14.74
N ASP A 44 -0.61 -7.18 -14.39
CA ASP A 44 0.11 -6.30 -15.33
C ASP A 44 -0.82 -5.67 -16.40
N SER A 45 -2.13 -5.60 -16.13
CA SER A 45 -3.16 -5.16 -17.11
C SER A 45 -3.57 -3.70 -16.94
N LEU A 46 -2.95 -2.97 -16.00
CA LEU A 46 -3.24 -1.55 -15.77
C LEU A 46 -2.90 -0.69 -16.98
N GLN A 47 -3.85 0.15 -17.38
CA GLN A 47 -3.71 1.10 -18.48
C GLN A 47 -4.31 2.45 -18.12
N ARG A 48 -3.73 3.53 -18.66
CA ARG A 48 -4.28 4.89 -18.53
C ARG A 48 -5.53 5.01 -19.38
N THR A 49 -6.62 5.49 -18.79
CA THR A 49 -7.90 5.69 -19.49
C THR A 49 -7.90 6.98 -20.33
N GLY A 50 -6.97 7.90 -20.06
CA GLY A 50 -6.98 9.27 -20.61
C GLY A 50 -7.97 10.20 -19.90
N GLN A 51 -8.67 9.72 -18.88
CA GLN A 51 -9.58 10.51 -18.05
C GLN A 51 -8.92 10.85 -16.72
N GLU A 52 -9.32 11.96 -16.13
CA GLU A 52 -8.86 12.38 -14.81
C GLU A 52 -10.04 12.46 -13.84
N ALA A 53 -9.80 12.10 -12.58
CA ALA A 53 -10.79 12.21 -11.52
C ALA A 53 -10.16 12.89 -10.30
N VAL A 54 -11.01 13.49 -9.46
CA VAL A 54 -10.58 14.15 -8.22
C VAL A 54 -10.65 13.14 -7.09
N ILE A 55 -9.57 13.07 -6.31
CA ILE A 55 -9.50 12.18 -5.15
C ILE A 55 -10.35 12.76 -4.02
N HIS A 56 -11.51 12.18 -3.73
CA HIS A 56 -12.33 12.59 -2.59
C HIS A 56 -11.93 11.85 -1.31
N LYS A 57 -11.67 10.54 -1.44
CA LYS A 57 -11.29 9.70 -0.31
C LYS A 57 -10.31 8.62 -0.73
N ILE A 58 -9.23 8.49 0.03
CA ILE A 58 -8.21 7.46 -0.19
C ILE A 58 -8.72 6.13 0.37
N LEU A 59 -8.58 5.08 -0.42
CA LEU A 59 -8.93 3.72 -0.04
C LEU A 59 -7.66 2.87 0.12
N PRO A 60 -7.74 1.72 0.81
CA PRO A 60 -6.66 0.75 0.79
C PRO A 60 -6.29 0.38 -0.65
N PRO A 61 -5.00 0.12 -0.95
CA PRO A 61 -4.50 -0.11 -2.31
C PRO A 61 -5.14 -1.34 -2.98
N VAL A 62 -5.76 -2.22 -2.20
CA VAL A 62 -6.54 -3.36 -2.68
C VAL A 62 -7.90 -3.44 -1.99
N ASN A 63 -8.83 -4.11 -2.64
CA ASN A 63 -10.18 -4.32 -2.12
C ASN A 63 -10.21 -5.34 -0.96
N SER A 64 -9.33 -6.33 -0.93
CA SER A 64 -9.32 -7.39 0.08
C SER A 64 -7.93 -8.00 0.23
N VAL A 65 -7.54 -8.23 1.48
CA VAL A 65 -6.31 -8.96 1.84
C VAL A 65 -6.71 -10.09 2.77
N PRO A 66 -6.53 -11.37 2.40
CA PRO A 66 -6.88 -12.47 3.28
C PRO A 66 -5.92 -12.60 4.47
N ILE A 67 -4.62 -12.34 4.24
CA ILE A 67 -3.54 -12.57 5.19
C ILE A 67 -2.48 -11.46 5.05
N PHE A 68 -2.09 -10.86 6.16
CA PHE A 68 -0.89 -10.03 6.24
C PHE A 68 0.26 -10.85 6.81
N LEU A 69 1.39 -10.94 6.10
CA LEU A 69 2.60 -11.56 6.61
C LEU A 69 3.55 -10.45 7.08
N CYS A 70 3.82 -10.42 8.38
CA CYS A 70 4.61 -9.37 9.00
C CYS A 70 5.94 -9.91 9.50
N ILE A 71 6.97 -9.06 9.48
CA ILE A 71 8.29 -9.36 10.04
C ILE A 71 8.43 -8.57 11.34
N GLY A 72 8.47 -9.28 12.46
CA GLY A 72 8.71 -8.71 13.78
C GLY A 72 10.18 -8.38 13.98
N LEU A 73 10.46 -7.30 14.74
CA LEU A 73 11.80 -6.87 15.13
C LEU A 73 12.76 -6.71 13.94
N ASN A 74 12.24 -6.23 12.80
CA ASN A 74 13.01 -6.01 11.58
C ASN A 74 14.00 -4.83 11.68
N TYR A 75 13.95 -4.05 12.76
CA TYR A 75 14.82 -2.90 13.02
C TYR A 75 15.48 -3.02 14.39
N ALA A 76 16.82 -3.00 14.40
CA ALA A 76 17.61 -3.20 15.61
C ALA A 76 17.39 -2.11 16.68
N GLU A 77 17.17 -0.85 16.27
CA GLU A 77 16.91 0.25 17.20
C GLU A 77 15.55 0.09 17.90
N HIS A 78 14.51 -0.34 17.19
CA HIS A 78 13.20 -0.62 17.80
C HIS A 78 13.29 -1.78 18.81
N ALA A 79 14.09 -2.81 18.51
CA ALA A 79 14.34 -3.89 19.46
C ALA A 79 15.02 -3.37 20.76
N LYS A 80 15.95 -2.41 20.63
CA LYS A 80 16.59 -1.76 21.78
C LYS A 80 15.61 -0.92 22.60
N GLU A 81 14.77 -0.11 21.93
CA GLU A 81 13.74 0.70 22.60
C GLU A 81 12.74 -0.15 23.39
N ALA A 82 12.33 -1.28 22.81
CA ALA A 82 11.43 -2.24 23.44
C ALA A 82 12.10 -3.14 24.49
N ASN A 83 13.42 -3.02 24.71
CA ASN A 83 14.23 -3.92 25.53
C ASN A 83 14.05 -5.40 25.17
N LEU A 84 13.84 -5.69 23.88
CA LEU A 84 13.66 -7.04 23.36
C LEU A 84 14.99 -7.57 22.80
N PRO A 85 15.33 -8.85 23.02
CA PRO A 85 16.51 -9.43 22.42
C PRO A 85 16.37 -9.44 20.89
N ILE A 86 17.43 -9.02 20.19
CA ILE A 86 17.47 -9.08 18.72
C ILE A 86 17.52 -10.55 18.31
N PRO A 87 16.53 -11.05 17.55
CA PRO A 87 16.51 -12.45 17.15
C PRO A 87 17.62 -12.73 16.11
N PRO A 88 18.21 -13.93 16.10
CA PRO A 88 19.24 -14.31 15.12
C PRO A 88 18.69 -14.53 13.70
N SER A 89 17.36 -14.50 13.53
CA SER A 89 16.68 -14.69 12.25
C SER A 89 15.36 -13.92 12.23
N PRO A 90 14.83 -13.54 11.04
CA PRO A 90 13.57 -12.82 10.93
C PRO A 90 12.41 -13.59 11.57
N VAL A 91 11.62 -12.92 12.40
CA VAL A 91 10.44 -13.52 13.04
C VAL A 91 9.22 -13.20 12.20
N LEU A 92 8.61 -14.21 11.59
CA LEU A 92 7.39 -14.06 10.81
C LEU A 92 6.15 -14.26 11.67
N PHE A 93 5.14 -13.41 11.47
CA PHE A 93 3.82 -13.57 12.09
C PHE A 93 2.71 -13.17 11.13
N ILE A 94 1.50 -13.65 11.39
CA ILE A 94 0.32 -13.41 10.55
C ILE A 94 -0.67 -12.51 11.28
N LYS A 95 -1.15 -11.46 10.60
CA LYS A 95 -2.34 -10.70 11.02
C LYS A 95 -3.53 -11.05 10.09
N PRO A 96 -4.67 -11.52 10.63
CA PRO A 96 -5.85 -11.85 9.82
C PRO A 96 -6.56 -10.58 9.31
N ALA A 97 -7.27 -10.72 8.19
CA ALA A 97 -7.98 -9.65 7.48
C ALA A 97 -8.92 -8.79 8.35
N GLY A 98 -9.49 -9.35 9.42
CA GLY A 98 -10.51 -8.71 10.27
C GLY A 98 -10.06 -7.40 10.94
N ASN A 99 -8.75 -7.14 11.01
CA ASN A 99 -8.20 -5.91 11.62
C ASN A 99 -7.89 -4.80 10.61
N ALA A 100 -8.07 -5.01 9.30
CA ALA A 100 -7.66 -4.06 8.26
C ALA A 100 -8.62 -2.86 8.06
N SER A 101 -9.72 -2.79 8.80
CA SER A 101 -10.82 -1.84 8.52
C SER A 101 -10.66 -0.44 9.14
N ARG A 102 -9.60 -0.11 9.90
CA ARG A 102 -9.60 1.13 10.71
C ARG A 102 -8.32 1.95 10.76
N VAL A 103 -7.30 1.59 10.00
CA VAL A 103 -6.12 2.46 9.83
C VAL A 103 -6.16 3.03 8.41
N PRO A 104 -6.07 4.36 8.22
CA PRO A 104 -5.78 4.93 6.92
C PRO A 104 -4.32 4.61 6.62
N SER A 105 -4.04 3.35 6.34
CA SER A 105 -2.73 2.90 5.90
C SER A 105 -2.61 3.37 4.46
N LEU A 106 -2.12 4.60 4.32
CA LEU A 106 -1.46 5.06 3.12
C LEU A 106 -0.31 4.06 2.88
N LEU A 107 -0.57 2.97 2.17
CA LEU A 107 0.49 2.20 1.55
C LEU A 107 0.96 3.03 0.36
N LEU A 108 1.72 4.08 0.68
CA LEU A 108 2.69 4.58 -0.25
C LEU A 108 3.55 3.36 -0.59
N ILE A 109 3.60 2.95 -1.84
CA ILE A 109 4.67 2.07 -2.31
C ILE A 109 5.94 2.91 -2.23
N LEU A 110 6.43 3.12 -1.00
CA LEU A 110 7.73 3.68 -0.77
C LEU A 110 8.69 2.70 -1.41
N ARG A 111 9.43 3.19 -2.42
CA ARG A 111 10.69 2.56 -2.79
C ARG A 111 11.42 2.18 -1.51
N VAL A 112 11.92 0.94 -1.48
CA VAL A 112 12.87 0.45 -0.49
C VAL A 112 13.94 1.53 -0.29
N GLY A 113 13.86 2.28 0.82
CA GLY A 113 14.70 3.47 1.01
C GLY A 113 14.26 4.48 2.07
N GLN A 114 13.00 4.51 2.52
CA GLN A 114 12.61 5.35 3.66
C GLN A 114 12.30 4.51 4.89
N GLN A 115 12.90 4.89 6.02
CA GLN A 115 12.79 4.22 7.31
C GLN A 115 11.46 4.57 7.98
N PRO A 116 10.52 3.61 8.16
CA PRO A 116 9.41 3.76 9.08
C PRO A 116 9.83 3.26 10.47
N THR A 117 9.32 3.91 11.52
CA THR A 117 9.65 3.64 12.93
C THR A 117 8.84 2.50 13.57
N GLU A 118 8.08 1.71 12.79
CA GLU A 118 7.15 0.70 13.31
C GLU A 118 7.14 -0.58 12.44
N GLU A 119 6.55 -1.66 12.98
CA GLU A 119 6.43 -2.99 12.35
C GLU A 119 6.22 -2.95 10.83
N LEU A 120 7.11 -3.59 10.07
CA LEU A 120 6.93 -3.73 8.63
C LEU A 120 6.04 -4.96 8.36
N CYS A 121 4.73 -4.72 8.21
CA CYS A 121 3.83 -5.70 7.63
C CYS A 121 3.95 -5.64 6.10
N VAL A 122 4.44 -6.72 5.48
CA VAL A 122 4.39 -6.86 4.02
C VAL A 122 3.05 -7.48 3.66
N GLN A 123 2.31 -6.80 2.79
CA GLN A 123 1.07 -7.34 2.28
C GLN A 123 1.38 -8.56 1.39
N MET A 124 1.11 -9.76 1.91
CA MET A 124 1.05 -10.97 1.09
C MET A 124 -0.33 -11.00 0.40
N LEU A 125 -0.46 -10.23 -0.67
CA LEU A 125 -1.37 -10.68 -1.73
C LEU A 125 -0.73 -11.93 -2.31
N SER A 126 -1.55 -12.91 -2.70
CA SER A 126 -1.05 -13.89 -3.66
C SER A 126 -0.57 -13.09 -4.87
N LEU A 127 0.74 -12.87 -5.00
CA LEU A 127 1.31 -12.41 -6.26
C LEU A 127 0.68 -13.31 -7.32
N GLY A 128 0.11 -12.70 -8.36
CA GLY A 128 -0.45 -13.42 -9.52
C GLY A 128 0.57 -14.33 -10.23
N ARG A 129 1.77 -14.49 -9.68
CA ARG A 129 2.70 -15.57 -9.99
C ARG A 129 2.96 -16.35 -8.70
N ARG A 130 2.45 -17.57 -8.65
CA ARG A 130 2.90 -18.60 -7.70
C ARG A 130 4.41 -18.76 -7.85
N THR A 131 5.20 -18.09 -7.04
CA THR A 131 6.60 -18.44 -6.82
C THR A 131 6.61 -19.44 -5.68
N LYS A 132 6.89 -20.69 -6.02
CA LYS A 132 7.20 -21.75 -5.06
C LYS A 132 8.56 -21.50 -4.44
#